data_AF-A0A9K3NEY7-F1
#
_entry.id   AF-A0A9K3NEY7-F1
#
_cell.length_a   1.000
_cell.length_b   1.000
_cell.length_c   1.000
_cell.angle_alpha   90.00
_cell.angle_beta   90.00
_cell.angle_gamma   90.00
#
_symmetry.space_group_name_H-M   'P 1'
#
loop_
_entity.id
_entity.type
_entity.pdbx_description
1 polymer ?
#
loop_
_entity_poly.entity_id
_entity_poly.type
_entity_poly.pdbx_seq_one_letter_code
_entity_poly.pdbx_strand_id
1 'polypeptide(L)'
;MFGGETPENMEEMSSPLPPLKWSEEIFNDLVKSFKFPVSWGAIYPQDGQTASQAPAGYITLFWDYFAEGNIRLPITKFVLEVLGYYKFHISQLNPMGIVRIRHFEFLCQSMHIKPLVDRFRVFY
;
A
#
# COMPACT_ATOMS: atom_id res chain seq x y z
N MET A 1 4.32 -58.86 14.42
CA MET A 1 3.21 -57.90 14.37
C MET A 1 3.72 -56.60 14.96
N PHE A 2 4.10 -55.65 14.11
CA PHE A 2 4.44 -54.30 14.52
C PHE A 2 3.32 -53.40 13.99
N GLY A 3 2.56 -52.80 14.91
CA GLY A 3 1.50 -51.86 14.58
C GLY A 3 2.10 -50.62 13.94
N GLY A 4 1.57 -50.23 12.79
CA GLY A 4 1.93 -48.99 12.13
C GLY A 4 1.34 -47.81 12.90
N GLU A 5 2.20 -46.97 13.46
CA GLU A 5 1.83 -45.62 13.86
C GLU A 5 1.53 -44.83 12.57
N THR A 6 0.25 -44.50 12.40
CA THR A 6 -0.19 -43.51 11.41
C THR A 6 0.17 -42.14 11.97
N PRO A 7 0.72 -41.21 11.17
CA PRO A 7 0.98 -39.86 11.66
C PRO A 7 -0.37 -39.18 11.89
N GLU A 8 -0.72 -39.03 13.17
CA GLU A 8 -1.85 -38.22 13.62
C GLU A 8 -1.67 -36.78 13.11
N ASN A 9 -2.71 -36.30 12.42
CA ASN A 9 -3.11 -34.91 12.23
C ASN A 9 -2.08 -33.84 12.66
N MET A 10 -1.19 -33.45 11.74
CA MET A 10 -0.86 -32.03 11.64
C MET A 10 -2.09 -31.36 11.01
N GLU A 11 -3.05 -31.00 11.84
CA GLU A 11 -3.97 -29.92 11.46
C GLU A 11 -3.10 -28.67 11.26
N GLU A 12 -2.75 -28.41 10.00
CA GLU A 12 -2.34 -27.08 9.56
C GLU A 12 -3.42 -26.11 10.05
N MET A 13 -3.12 -25.41 11.14
CA MET A 13 -3.87 -24.25 11.59
C MET A 13 -3.58 -23.08 10.63
N SER A 14 -3.73 -23.32 9.33
CA SER A 14 -3.97 -22.30 8.34
C SER A 14 -5.48 -22.06 8.36
N SER A 15 -5.97 -21.43 9.43
CA SER A 15 -7.21 -20.69 9.27
C SER A 15 -6.89 -19.65 8.20
N PRO A 16 -7.49 -19.71 7.00
CA PRO A 16 -7.25 -18.68 6.01
C PRO A 16 -7.64 -17.39 6.69
N LEU A 17 -6.68 -16.45 6.77
CA LEU A 17 -6.96 -15.11 7.24
C LEU A 17 -8.25 -14.68 6.54
N PRO A 18 -9.27 -14.22 7.29
CA PRO A 18 -10.54 -13.88 6.69
C PRO A 18 -10.23 -12.97 5.49
N PRO A 19 -10.74 -13.30 4.29
CA PRO A 19 -10.46 -12.48 3.13
C PRO A 19 -10.85 -11.07 3.50
N LEU A 20 -9.90 -10.14 3.41
CA LEU A 20 -10.12 -8.75 3.78
C LEU A 20 -11.28 -8.26 2.91
N LYS A 21 -12.49 -8.24 3.47
CA LYS A 21 -13.72 -8.10 2.69
C LYS A 21 -13.94 -6.61 2.45
N TRP A 22 -13.23 -6.13 1.44
CA TRP A 22 -13.37 -4.78 0.92
C TRP A 22 -14.80 -4.54 0.43
N SER A 23 -15.40 -3.41 0.80
CA SER A 23 -16.73 -3.01 0.37
C SER A 23 -16.73 -1.59 -0.20
N GLU A 24 -17.72 -1.31 -1.03
CA GLU A 24 -17.93 0.04 -1.57
C GLU A 24 -18.19 1.07 -0.46
N GLU A 25 -18.77 0.65 0.67
CA GLU A 25 -18.95 1.49 1.86
C GLU A 25 -17.60 1.94 2.45
N ILE A 26 -16.66 1.01 2.66
CA ILE A 26 -15.30 1.32 3.16
C ILE A 26 -14.58 2.27 2.20
N PHE A 27 -14.72 2.04 0.89
CA PHE A 27 -14.17 2.93 -0.12
C PHE A 27 -14.71 4.36 -0.01
N ASN A 28 -16.03 4.50 0.06
CA ASN A 28 -16.69 5.80 0.18
C ASN A 28 -16.27 6.53 1.46
N ASP A 29 -16.10 5.80 2.56
CA ASP A 29 -15.60 6.35 3.82
C ASP A 29 -14.15 6.84 3.71
N LEU A 30 -13.27 6.18 2.95
CA LEU A 30 -11.93 6.73 2.67
C LEU A 30 -11.99 7.99 1.82
N VAL A 31 -12.74 7.96 0.72
CA VAL A 31 -12.84 9.12 -0.18
C VAL A 31 -13.29 10.34 0.61
N LYS A 32 -14.25 10.15 1.53
CA LYS A 32 -14.73 11.19 2.43
C LYS A 32 -13.72 11.59 3.51
N SER A 33 -13.16 10.63 4.25
CA SER A 33 -12.26 10.91 5.38
C SER A 33 -10.95 11.54 4.94
N PHE A 34 -10.44 11.18 3.77
CA PHE A 34 -9.26 11.77 3.15
C PHE A 34 -9.57 12.99 2.28
N LYS A 35 -10.85 13.38 2.19
CA LYS A 35 -11.34 14.59 1.51
C LYS A 35 -10.89 14.69 0.05
N PHE A 36 -11.03 13.59 -0.69
CA PHE A 36 -10.70 13.60 -2.10
C PHE A 36 -11.62 14.58 -2.85
N PRO A 37 -11.07 15.45 -3.70
CA PRO A 37 -11.88 16.29 -4.58
C PRO A 37 -12.77 15.45 -5.48
N VAL A 38 -14.05 15.84 -5.58
CA VAL A 38 -15.02 15.19 -6.51
C VAL A 38 -14.49 15.21 -7.95
N SER A 39 -13.76 16.25 -8.32
CA SER A 39 -13.12 16.39 -9.64
C SER A 39 -12.09 15.32 -9.98
N TRP A 40 -11.59 14.57 -8.99
CA TRP A 40 -10.69 13.44 -9.24
C TRP A 40 -11.43 12.16 -9.66
N GLY A 41 -12.74 12.09 -9.43
CA GLY A 41 -13.57 10.97 -9.91
C GLY A 41 -13.11 9.60 -9.41
N ALA A 42 -12.75 9.48 -8.13
CA ALA A 42 -12.24 8.22 -7.57
C ALA A 42 -13.20 7.04 -7.87
N ILE A 43 -12.65 5.91 -8.32
CA ILE A 43 -13.41 4.75 -8.79
C ILE A 43 -13.21 3.57 -7.84
N TYR A 44 -14.32 2.97 -7.42
CA TYR A 44 -14.30 1.69 -6.70
C TYR A 44 -13.92 0.54 -7.66
N PRO A 45 -12.89 -0.27 -7.35
CA PRO A 45 -12.50 -1.38 -8.21
C PRO A 45 -13.57 -2.48 -8.25
N GLN A 46 -13.75 -3.10 -9.43
CA GLN A 46 -14.66 -4.22 -9.62
C GLN A 46 -14.00 -5.54 -9.23
N ASP A 47 -14.82 -6.53 -8.89
CA ASP A 47 -14.34 -7.89 -8.56
C ASP A 47 -13.46 -8.46 -9.68
N GLY A 48 -12.30 -9.00 -9.31
CA GLY A 48 -11.33 -9.57 -10.24
C GLY A 48 -10.45 -8.56 -10.98
N GLN A 49 -10.62 -7.25 -10.78
CA GLN A 49 -9.69 -6.26 -11.30
C GLN A 49 -8.36 -6.28 -10.54
N THR A 50 -7.29 -6.11 -11.30
CA THR A 50 -5.92 -6.02 -10.78
C THR A 50 -5.39 -4.59 -10.88
N ALA A 51 -4.35 -4.28 -10.11
CA ALA A 51 -3.76 -2.94 -10.07
C ALA A 51 -3.13 -2.47 -11.39
N SER A 52 -2.94 -3.37 -12.36
CA SER A 52 -2.45 -3.03 -13.70
C SER A 52 -3.56 -2.61 -14.66
N GLN A 53 -4.83 -2.78 -14.29
CA GLN A 53 -6.00 -2.53 -15.14
C GLN A 53 -6.68 -1.19 -14.85
N ALA A 54 -5.93 -0.20 -14.36
CA ALA A 54 -6.44 1.15 -14.16
C ALA A 54 -6.96 1.74 -15.50
N PRO A 55 -8.14 2.39 -15.51
CA PRO A 55 -8.63 3.09 -16.70
C PRO A 55 -7.66 4.19 -17.16
N ALA A 56 -7.68 4.52 -18.45
CA ALA A 56 -6.87 5.61 -18.99
C ALA A 56 -7.14 6.93 -18.25
N GLY A 57 -6.08 7.60 -17.82
CA GLY A 57 -6.16 8.85 -17.03
C GLY A 57 -6.25 8.63 -15.51
N TYR A 58 -6.28 7.38 -15.04
CA TYR A 58 -6.31 7.04 -13.61
C TYR A 58 -5.04 6.31 -13.18
N ILE A 59 -4.77 6.34 -11.88
CA ILE A 59 -3.74 5.54 -11.23
C ILE A 59 -4.38 4.64 -10.18
N THR A 60 -3.85 3.43 -9.99
CA THR A 60 -4.26 2.57 -8.87
C THR A 60 -3.45 2.92 -7.62
N LEU A 61 -4.15 3.08 -6.50
CA LEU A 61 -3.56 3.22 -5.17
C LEU A 61 -4.18 2.16 -4.26
N PHE A 62 -3.35 1.48 -3.48
CA PHE A 62 -3.86 0.53 -2.48
C PHE A 62 -4.35 1.27 -1.25
N TRP A 63 -5.42 0.78 -0.63
CA TRP A 63 -5.94 1.30 0.64
C TRP A 63 -4.86 1.38 1.72
N ASP A 64 -4.04 0.35 1.81
CA ASP A 64 -2.99 0.25 2.84
C ASP A 64 -2.01 1.42 2.76
N TYR A 65 -1.89 2.08 1.60
CA TYR A 65 -1.09 3.31 1.50
C TYR A 65 -1.65 4.43 2.36
N PHE A 66 -2.97 4.52 2.45
CA PHE A 66 -3.68 5.54 3.22
C PHE A 66 -3.79 5.16 4.69
N ALA A 67 -4.15 3.90 4.96
CA ALA A 67 -4.37 3.40 6.31
C ALA A 67 -3.06 3.18 7.08
N GLU A 68 -2.08 2.52 6.47
CA GLU A 68 -0.81 2.15 7.12
C GLU A 68 0.34 3.04 6.66
N GLY A 69 0.39 3.34 5.35
CA GLY A 69 1.42 4.16 4.72
C GLY A 69 1.34 5.64 5.05
N ASN A 70 0.27 6.10 5.71
CA ASN A 70 -0.01 7.50 6.01
C ASN A 70 0.17 8.42 4.78
N ILE A 71 -0.22 7.94 3.60
CA ILE A 71 -0.26 8.75 2.40
C ILE A 71 -1.38 9.78 2.51
N ARG A 72 -1.07 10.99 2.05
CA ARG A 72 -2.02 12.07 1.82
C ARG A 72 -1.83 12.56 0.40
N LEU A 73 -2.94 12.83 -0.28
CA LEU A 73 -2.94 13.40 -1.62
C LEU A 73 -3.14 14.92 -1.53
N PRO A 74 -2.46 15.72 -2.36
CA PRO A 74 -1.43 15.31 -3.32
C PRO A 74 -0.16 14.78 -2.62
N ILE A 75 0.48 13.78 -3.26
CA ILE A 75 1.68 13.12 -2.72
C ILE A 75 2.83 14.14 -2.63
N THR A 76 3.64 14.00 -1.58
CA THR A 76 4.85 14.82 -1.39
C THR A 76 5.87 14.63 -2.49
N LYS A 77 6.59 15.70 -2.82
CA LYS A 77 7.66 15.68 -3.83
C LYS A 77 8.71 14.58 -3.59
N PHE A 78 9.10 14.36 -2.32
CA PHE A 78 10.10 13.35 -1.99
C PHE A 78 9.68 11.93 -2.39
N VAL A 79 8.44 11.53 -2.11
CA VAL A 79 7.89 10.24 -2.58
C VAL A 79 7.99 10.14 -4.10
N LEU A 80 7.61 11.18 -4.85
CA LEU A 80 7.73 11.20 -6.31
C LEU A 80 9.19 11.08 -6.79
N GLU A 81 10.12 11.73 -6.10
CA GLU A 81 11.56 11.63 -6.40
C GLU A 81 12.08 10.19 -6.19
N VAL A 82 11.63 9.50 -5.12
CA VAL A 82 11.97 8.09 -4.89
C VAL A 82 11.39 7.19 -5.98
N LEU A 83 10.10 7.32 -6.29
CA LEU A 83 9.46 6.56 -7.38
C LEU A 83 10.18 6.77 -8.72
N GLY A 84 10.51 8.03 -9.03
CA GLY A 84 11.22 8.40 -10.25
C GLY A 84 12.65 7.84 -10.31
N TYR A 85 13.35 7.79 -9.17
CA TYR A 85 14.70 7.23 -9.10
C TYR A 85 14.72 5.73 -9.41
N TYR A 86 13.83 4.95 -8.78
CA TYR A 86 13.76 3.50 -8.99
C TYR A 86 12.94 3.10 -10.22
N LYS A 87 12.33 4.07 -10.92
CA LYS A 87 11.58 3.88 -12.17
C LYS A 87 10.41 2.91 -12.04
N PHE A 88 9.68 2.94 -10.92
CA PHE A 88 8.46 2.16 -10.77
C PHE A 88 7.25 3.06 -10.51
N HIS A 89 6.09 2.60 -11.00
CA HIS A 89 4.83 3.28 -10.76
C HIS A 89 4.35 3.02 -9.32
N ILE A 90 3.66 3.96 -8.70
CA ILE A 90 3.22 3.82 -7.30
C ILE A 90 2.35 2.58 -7.06
N SER A 91 1.60 2.11 -8.07
CA SER A 91 0.80 0.87 -7.98
C SER A 91 1.63 -0.42 -7.94
N GLN A 92 2.94 -0.35 -8.21
CA GLN A 92 3.87 -1.49 -8.14
C GLN A 92 4.63 -1.53 -6.81
N LEU A 93 4.52 -0.47 -6.00
CA LEU A 93 5.09 -0.46 -4.66
C LEU A 93 4.27 -1.40 -3.77
N ASN A 94 4.91 -2.07 -2.82
CA ASN A 94 4.16 -2.76 -1.78
C ASN A 94 3.81 -1.78 -0.64
N PRO A 95 2.76 -2.02 0.17
CA PRO A 95 2.40 -1.15 1.28
C PRO A 95 3.56 -0.86 2.25
N MET A 96 4.39 -1.86 2.54
CA MET A 96 5.56 -1.69 3.39
C MET A 96 6.59 -0.71 2.83
N GLY A 97 6.72 -0.64 1.50
CA GLY A 97 7.62 0.26 0.81
C GLY A 97 7.20 1.71 1.00
N ILE A 98 5.90 2.00 0.93
CA ILE A 98 5.42 3.37 1.15
C ILE A 98 5.58 3.78 2.62
N VAL A 99 5.36 2.86 3.57
CA VAL A 99 5.63 3.10 5.00
C VAL A 99 7.08 3.49 5.22
N ARG A 100 8.05 2.80 4.59
CA ARG A 100 9.48 3.12 4.71
C ARG A 100 9.82 4.50 4.15
N ILE A 101 9.30 4.82 2.95
CA ILE A 101 9.52 6.13 2.33
C ILE A 101 8.97 7.25 3.24
N ARG A 102 7.75 7.08 3.75
CA ARG A 102 7.09 8.07 4.60
C ARG A 102 7.75 8.20 5.96
N HIS A 103 8.16 7.09 6.57
CA HIS A 103 8.89 7.11 7.83
C HIS A 103 10.22 7.87 7.70
N PHE A 104 11.00 7.59 6.65
CA PHE A 104 12.24 8.32 6.38
C PHE A 104 11.98 9.82 6.18
N GLU A 105 10.93 10.17 5.44
CA GLU A 105 10.54 11.56 5.23
C GLU A 105 10.18 12.27 6.55
N PHE A 106 9.36 11.63 7.40
CA PHE A 106 9.00 12.18 8.70
C PHE A 106 10.20 12.35 9.62
N LEU A 107 11.13 11.39 9.62
CA LEU A 107 12.36 11.47 10.40
C LEU A 107 13.24 12.63 9.93
N CYS A 108 13.39 12.83 8.62
CA CYS A 108 14.11 13.98 8.08
C CYS A 108 13.47 15.30 8.52
N GLN A 109 12.14 15.40 8.41
CA GLN A 109 11.38 16.60 8.78
C GLN A 109 11.51 16.92 10.28
N SER A 110 11.46 15.91 11.16
CA SER A 110 11.58 16.11 12.61
C SER A 110 12.97 16.60 13.03
N MET A 111 14.00 16.29 12.25
CA MET A 111 15.37 16.76 12.45
C MET A 111 15.68 18.06 11.68
N HIS A 112 14.68 18.68 11.02
CA HIS A 112 14.86 19.85 10.13
C HIS A 112 15.85 19.60 8.98
N ILE A 113 15.95 18.35 8.53
CA ILE A 113 16.80 17.93 7.43
C ILE A 113 15.94 17.74 6.19
N LYS A 114 16.42 18.19 5.03
CA LYS A 114 15.73 17.92 3.77
C LYS A 114 15.81 16.42 3.42
N PRO A 115 14.68 15.74 3.18
CA PRO A 115 14.69 14.37 2.67
C PRO A 115 15.24 14.37 1.24
N LEU A 116 16.18 13.47 0.96
CA LEU A 116 16.84 13.34 -0.34
C LEU A 116 16.93 11.86 -0.69
N VAL A 117 16.72 11.53 -1.97
CA VAL A 117 16.78 10.14 -2.46
C VAL A 117 18.12 9.49 -2.15
N ASP A 118 19.23 10.21 -2.32
CA ASP A 118 20.57 9.66 -2.02
C ASP A 118 20.75 9.29 -0.55
N ARG A 119 20.10 10.02 0.37
CA ARG A 119 20.13 9.68 1.80
C ARG A 119 19.21 8.51 2.10
N PHE A 120 18.03 8.47 1.50
CA PHE A 120 17.10 7.35 1.64
C PHE A 120 17.76 6.02 1.28
N ARG A 121 18.50 6.01 0.16
CA ARG A 121 19.22 4.85 -0.37
C ARG A 121 20.33 4.30 0.51
N VAL A 122 20.83 5.09 1.46
CA VAL A 122 21.81 4.62 2.43
C VAL A 122 21.15 3.70 3.47
N PHE A 123 19.85 3.88 3.70
CA PHE A 123 19.08 3.13 4.70
C PHE A 123 18.18 2.04 4.09
N TYR A 124 17.74 2.19 2.83
CA TYR A 124 16.77 1.32 2.15
C TYR A 124 17.12 1.09 0.68
#